data_AF-A0A1Q4DCW9-F1
#
_entry.id   AF-A0A1Q4DCW9-F1
#
_cell.length_a   1.000
_cell.length_b   1.000
_cell.length_c   1.000
_cell.angle_alpha   90.00
_cell.angle_beta   90.00
_cell.angle_gamma   90.00
#
_symmetry.space_group_name_H-M   'P 1'
#
loop_
_entity.id
_entity.type
_entity.pdbx_description
1 polymer ?
#
loop_
_entity_poly.entity_id
_entity_poly.type
_entity_poly.pdbx_seq_one_letter_code
_entity_poly.pdbx_strand_id
1 'polypeptide(L)'
;MRRRLGRVGGLLGIVAVVLVTGFGVRSDAGVDPRAISPAADTPSVRALRIMPLGSSSTVGAGSLGTAGFRWPLESLLARDGIAYDMVGSQQSGPAAMPDRDHEGHGGWTMARMQPLVAGWMARQRPDVVLLQVGTNDLITGVPPAVVAQRLDTMLRTIRSTSTAGVIVAGVWAPLRSRLPARAEYARLAAAVVARHRSAGEPVTFVDTSTLLGPGDVADGLHPSAAGYRKIAAIWEREIRSFVTIRH
;
A
#
# COMPACT_ATOMS: atom_id res chain seq x y z
N MET A 1 58.86 13.18 -20.46
CA MET A 1 59.68 13.46 -19.27
C MET A 1 59.58 12.26 -18.33
N ARG A 2 60.68 11.48 -18.26
CA ARG A 2 61.15 10.47 -17.28
C ARG A 2 60.18 9.59 -16.45
N ARG A 3 60.35 8.28 -16.67
CA ARG A 3 60.03 7.10 -15.82
C ARG A 3 60.73 7.10 -14.44
N ARG A 4 60.20 6.32 -13.48
CA ARG A 4 60.88 5.39 -12.52
C ARG A 4 59.80 4.81 -11.58
N LEU A 5 59.39 3.53 -11.60
CA LEU A 5 60.08 2.28 -11.22
C LEU A 5 60.95 2.36 -9.96
N GLY A 6 60.46 1.74 -8.88
CA GLY A 6 61.25 1.32 -7.71
C GLY A 6 61.34 -0.21 -7.66
N ARG A 7 62.58 -0.71 -7.64
CA ARG A 7 63.03 -2.11 -7.51
C ARG A 7 62.97 -2.57 -6.04
N VAL A 8 62.53 -3.80 -5.76
CA VAL A 8 63.29 -5.04 -5.45
C VAL A 8 64.26 -4.93 -4.25
N GLY A 9 64.02 -5.80 -3.26
CA GLY A 9 65.02 -6.32 -2.31
C GLY A 9 64.52 -7.66 -1.76
N GLY A 10 65.23 -8.74 -2.04
CA GLY A 10 65.01 -10.07 -1.44
C GLY A 10 66.09 -10.41 -0.41
N LEU A 11 65.87 -11.47 0.37
CA LEU A 11 66.86 -12.38 1.00
C LEU A 11 66.03 -13.46 1.74
N LEU A 12 66.03 -14.74 1.31
CA LEU A 12 66.92 -15.87 1.66
C LEU A 12 66.84 -16.39 3.12
N GLY A 13 66.62 -17.72 3.22
CA GLY A 13 66.91 -18.58 4.38
C GLY A 13 65.65 -19.01 5.16
N ILE A 14 65.40 -20.27 5.54
CA ILE A 14 66.23 -21.47 5.72
C ILE A 14 65.32 -22.71 5.57
N VAL A 15 65.89 -23.77 5.01
CA VAL A 15 65.33 -25.13 4.94
C VAL A 15 65.39 -25.78 6.32
N ALA A 16 64.27 -26.33 6.79
CA ALA A 16 64.27 -27.33 7.85
C ALA A 16 63.56 -28.59 7.35
N VAL A 17 64.36 -29.61 7.05
CA VAL A 17 63.91 -30.98 6.82
C VAL A 17 63.66 -31.61 8.19
N VAL A 18 62.43 -32.03 8.47
CA VAL A 18 62.13 -32.94 9.57
C VAL A 18 61.57 -34.23 8.98
N LEU A 19 62.39 -35.28 9.04
CA LEU A 19 61.99 -36.67 8.85
C LEU A 19 61.21 -37.13 10.08
N VAL A 20 59.96 -37.56 9.90
CA VAL A 20 59.27 -38.44 10.85
C VAL A 20 58.84 -39.69 10.09
N THR A 21 59.37 -40.82 10.56
CA THR A 21 59.08 -42.18 10.13
C THR A 21 57.64 -42.58 10.48
N GLY A 22 56.96 -43.25 9.55
CA GLY A 22 55.52 -43.49 9.59
C GLY A 22 55.03 -44.59 10.54
N PHE A 23 53.70 -44.71 10.62
CA PHE A 23 52.93 -45.94 10.82
C PHE A 23 51.42 -45.60 10.67
N GLY A 24 50.66 -46.47 9.99
CA GLY A 24 49.21 -46.60 10.18
C GLY A 24 48.31 -46.08 9.05
N VAL A 25 47.87 -47.01 8.20
CA VAL A 25 46.71 -46.85 7.31
C VAL A 25 45.44 -46.74 8.15
N ARG A 26 44.59 -45.73 7.86
CA ARG A 26 43.14 -45.85 7.99
C ARG A 26 42.48 -44.98 6.92
N SER A 27 41.93 -45.65 5.91
CA SER A 27 40.96 -45.11 4.98
C SER A 27 39.67 -44.82 5.73
N ASP A 28 39.25 -43.56 5.79
CA ASP A 28 37.87 -43.24 6.16
C ASP A 28 37.30 -42.16 5.22
N ALA A 29 36.17 -42.55 4.64
CA ALA A 29 35.10 -41.75 4.04
C ALA A 29 35.49 -40.66 3.03
N GLY A 30 35.24 -40.95 1.76
CA GLY A 30 35.10 -39.94 0.72
C GLY A 30 33.99 -38.94 1.06
N VAL A 31 34.36 -37.67 1.14
CA VAL A 31 33.40 -36.56 1.09
C VAL A 31 33.05 -36.37 -0.38
N ASP A 32 31.84 -36.77 -0.76
CA ASP A 32 31.27 -36.50 -2.07
C ASP A 32 31.10 -34.98 -2.26
N PRO A 33 31.75 -34.35 -3.26
CA PRO A 33 31.63 -32.91 -3.50
C PRO A 33 30.25 -32.49 -4.03
N ARG A 34 29.24 -33.37 -4.09
CA ARG A 34 27.90 -33.07 -4.58
C ARG A 34 26.84 -32.69 -3.54
N ALA A 35 27.16 -32.60 -2.26
CA ALA A 35 26.18 -32.16 -1.26
C ALA A 35 26.17 -30.63 -1.06
N ILE A 36 25.88 -29.87 -2.12
CA ILE A 36 25.31 -28.52 -1.94
C ILE A 36 23.82 -28.74 -1.67
N SER A 37 23.43 -28.81 -0.40
CA SER A 37 22.01 -28.67 -0.04
C SER A 37 21.50 -27.37 -0.65
N PRO A 38 20.34 -27.37 -1.35
CA PRO A 38 19.72 -26.12 -1.73
C PRO A 38 19.45 -25.34 -0.45
N ALA A 39 19.89 -24.08 -0.40
CA ALA A 39 19.49 -23.16 0.63
C ALA A 39 17.97 -23.27 0.77
N ALA A 40 17.50 -23.53 1.98
CA ALA A 40 16.06 -23.61 2.26
C ALA A 40 15.39 -22.37 1.67
N ASP A 41 14.39 -22.59 0.81
CA ASP A 41 13.53 -21.53 0.30
C ASP A 41 12.99 -20.74 1.50
N THR A 42 13.58 -19.57 1.73
CA THR A 42 13.00 -18.64 2.69
C THR A 42 11.65 -18.27 2.10
N PRO A 43 10.53 -18.43 2.84
CA PRO A 43 9.22 -18.10 2.31
C PRO A 43 9.27 -16.68 1.74
N SER A 44 9.09 -16.55 0.42
CA SER A 44 9.04 -15.22 -0.19
C SER A 44 7.81 -14.53 0.38
N VAL A 45 8.00 -13.57 1.29
CA VAL A 45 6.90 -12.75 1.79
C VAL A 45 6.37 -11.97 0.59
N ARG A 46 5.26 -12.45 0.01
CA ARG A 46 4.62 -11.79 -1.13
C ARG A 46 4.13 -10.43 -0.66
N ALA A 47 4.60 -9.37 -1.31
CA ALA A 47 4.16 -8.01 -1.00
C ALA A 47 2.64 -7.89 -1.16
N LEU A 48 2.00 -7.22 -0.18
CA LEU A 48 0.59 -6.90 -0.20
C LEU A 48 0.33 -5.82 -1.27
N ARG A 49 -0.46 -6.15 -2.30
CA ARG A 49 -0.81 -5.22 -3.37
C ARG A 49 -1.94 -4.31 -2.91
N ILE A 50 -1.62 -3.04 -2.64
CA ILE A 50 -2.55 -2.06 -2.08
C ILE A 50 -2.95 -1.09 -3.20
N MET A 51 -4.24 -0.95 -3.50
CA MET A 51 -4.73 0.09 -4.42
C MET A 51 -5.39 1.23 -3.66
N PRO A 52 -4.76 2.42 -3.58
CA PRO A 52 -5.44 3.65 -3.20
C PRO A 52 -6.37 4.09 -4.33
N LEU A 53 -7.69 3.90 -4.18
CA LEU A 53 -8.70 4.26 -5.18
C LEU A 53 -9.56 5.42 -4.68
N GLY A 54 -9.56 6.52 -5.42
CA GLY A 54 -10.39 7.67 -5.06
C GLY A 54 -10.13 8.90 -5.93
N SER A 55 -10.27 10.08 -5.33
CA SER A 55 -10.16 11.35 -6.05
C SER A 55 -8.96 12.20 -5.61
N SER A 56 -9.13 13.52 -5.49
CA SER A 56 -8.05 14.48 -5.20
C SER A 56 -7.36 14.20 -3.87
N SER A 57 -8.08 13.70 -2.86
CA SER A 57 -7.47 13.31 -1.59
C SER A 57 -6.54 12.09 -1.71
N THR A 58 -6.83 11.18 -2.64
CA THR A 58 -5.96 10.05 -2.98
C THR A 58 -4.74 10.50 -3.79
N VAL A 59 -4.93 11.47 -4.70
CA VAL A 59 -3.80 12.13 -5.41
C VAL A 59 -2.89 12.85 -4.42
N GLY A 60 -3.47 13.52 -3.42
CA GLY A 60 -2.74 14.26 -2.40
C GLY A 60 -2.95 15.77 -2.43
N ALA A 61 -4.04 16.25 -3.00
CA ALA A 61 -4.42 17.67 -2.90
C ALA A 61 -4.44 18.13 -1.44
N GLY A 62 -4.00 19.36 -1.16
CA GLY A 62 -3.79 19.85 0.21
C GLY A 62 -2.44 19.45 0.84
N SER A 63 -1.74 18.43 0.31
CA SER A 63 -0.37 18.08 0.71
C SER A 63 0.34 17.20 -0.33
N LEU A 64 0.83 17.82 -1.41
CA LEU A 64 1.63 17.11 -2.41
C LEU A 64 2.96 16.60 -1.84
N GLY A 65 3.52 17.29 -0.84
CA GLY A 65 4.72 16.88 -0.13
C GLY A 65 4.58 15.59 0.67
N THR A 66 3.35 15.12 0.94
CA THR A 66 3.08 13.81 1.55
C THR A 66 2.38 12.85 0.59
N ALA A 67 2.18 13.24 -0.67
CA ALA A 67 1.37 12.47 -1.62
C ALA A 67 -0.02 12.10 -1.05
N GLY A 68 -0.63 13.04 -0.31
CA GLY A 68 -1.81 12.75 0.49
C GLY A 68 -1.49 11.87 1.70
N PHE A 69 -2.26 10.81 1.89
CA PHE A 69 -2.01 9.82 2.95
C PHE A 69 -1.01 8.74 2.55
N ARG A 70 -0.66 8.64 1.26
CA ARG A 70 0.08 7.50 0.71
C ARG A 70 1.48 7.40 1.28
N TRP A 71 2.28 8.48 1.28
CA TRP A 71 3.65 8.40 1.80
C TRP A 71 3.70 8.19 3.33
N PRO A 72 2.86 8.86 4.15
CA PRO A 72 2.76 8.49 5.55
C PRO A 72 2.36 7.02 5.75
N LEU A 73 1.39 6.51 4.98
CA LEU A 73 0.96 5.11 5.08
C LEU A 73 2.11 4.14 4.78
N GLU A 74 2.85 4.38 3.71
CA GLU A 74 4.04 3.58 3.36
C GLU A 74 5.08 3.55 4.50
N SER A 75 5.30 4.68 5.15
CA SER A 75 6.20 4.77 6.30
C SER A 75 5.70 3.93 7.49
N LEU A 76 4.38 3.90 7.71
CA LEU A 76 3.76 3.07 8.76
C LEU A 76 3.85 1.57 8.43
N LEU A 77 3.56 1.19 7.19
CA LEU A 77 3.64 -0.20 6.74
C LEU A 77 5.08 -0.75 6.81
N ALA A 78 6.05 0.05 6.38
CA ALA A 78 7.47 -0.30 6.47
C ALA A 78 7.92 -0.45 7.94
N ARG A 79 7.49 0.46 8.83
CA ARG A 79 7.76 0.36 10.27
C ARG A 79 7.17 -0.92 10.88
N ASP A 80 6.00 -1.32 10.41
CA ASP A 80 5.30 -2.52 10.91
C ASP A 80 5.80 -3.82 10.24
N GLY A 81 6.81 -3.75 9.37
CA GLY A 81 7.39 -4.90 8.68
C GLY A 81 6.49 -5.51 7.61
N ILE A 82 5.47 -4.77 7.15
CA ILE A 82 4.55 -5.23 6.11
C ILE A 82 5.17 -4.94 4.75
N ALA A 83 5.55 -5.98 4.01
CA ALA A 83 5.94 -5.85 2.60
C ALA A 83 4.72 -5.42 1.77
N TYR A 84 4.85 -4.33 1.00
CA TYR A 84 3.75 -3.77 0.22
C TYR A 84 4.20 -3.42 -1.22
N ASP A 85 3.21 -3.31 -2.10
CA ASP A 85 3.32 -2.83 -3.48
C ASP A 85 2.08 -1.96 -3.73
N MET A 86 2.26 -0.65 -3.95
CA MET A 86 1.14 0.24 -4.27
C MET A 86 0.81 0.06 -5.75
N VAL A 87 -0.47 -0.08 -6.08
CA VAL A 87 -0.88 -0.39 -7.46
C VAL A 87 -1.93 0.58 -7.95
N GLY A 88 -1.85 0.91 -9.23
CA GLY A 88 -2.75 1.84 -9.89
C GLY A 88 -2.21 2.30 -11.23
N SER A 89 -3.05 2.95 -12.02
CA SER A 89 -2.66 3.48 -13.34
C SER A 89 -2.04 4.88 -13.29
N GLN A 90 -2.14 5.57 -12.15
CA GLN A 90 -1.59 6.91 -11.95
C GLN A 90 -0.30 6.81 -11.13
N GLN A 91 0.64 7.72 -11.40
CA GLN A 91 1.86 7.84 -10.62
C GLN A 91 2.09 9.31 -10.23
N SER A 92 2.15 9.60 -8.93
CA SER A 92 2.45 10.95 -8.44
C SER A 92 2.96 10.94 -7.00
N GLY A 93 3.79 11.93 -6.66
CA GLY A 93 4.35 12.10 -5.32
C GLY A 93 5.79 12.60 -5.38
N PRO A 94 6.38 12.93 -4.21
CA PRO A 94 7.78 13.33 -4.10
C PRO A 94 8.72 12.27 -4.69
N ALA A 95 9.84 12.69 -5.27
CA ALA A 95 10.80 11.77 -5.90
C ALA A 95 11.45 10.77 -4.92
N ALA A 96 11.50 11.12 -3.63
CA ALA A 96 12.03 10.26 -2.58
C ALA A 96 11.02 9.23 -2.04
N MET A 97 9.76 9.29 -2.49
CA MET A 97 8.73 8.34 -2.09
C MET A 97 9.02 6.97 -2.73
N PRO A 98 9.07 5.87 -1.95
CA PRO A 98 9.44 4.55 -2.45
C PRO A 98 8.54 4.07 -3.59
N ASP A 99 7.22 4.17 -3.40
CA ASP A 99 6.24 3.80 -4.39
C ASP A 99 5.32 5.00 -4.67
N ARG A 100 5.02 5.30 -5.93
CA ARG A 100 4.24 6.49 -6.29
C ARG A 100 2.92 6.13 -6.96
N ASP A 101 2.60 4.85 -7.05
CA ASP A 101 1.47 4.36 -7.80
C ASP A 101 0.16 4.52 -7.01
N HIS A 102 -0.92 4.86 -7.71
CA HIS A 102 -2.25 5.02 -7.13
C HIS A 102 -3.33 5.01 -8.22
N GLU A 103 -4.59 4.92 -7.80
CA GLU A 103 -5.78 5.04 -8.67
C GLU A 103 -6.61 6.27 -8.24
N GLY A 104 -5.91 7.39 -8.09
CA GLY A 104 -6.47 8.66 -7.63
C GLY A 104 -6.73 9.61 -8.78
N HIS A 105 -7.98 10.08 -8.90
CA HIS A 105 -8.43 10.91 -10.03
C HIS A 105 -9.09 12.21 -9.55
N GLY A 106 -8.33 13.31 -9.56
CA GLY A 106 -8.76 14.61 -9.03
C GLY A 106 -10.08 15.12 -9.61
N GLY A 107 -11.04 15.45 -8.73
CA GLY A 107 -12.36 15.98 -9.10
C GLY A 107 -13.37 14.95 -9.63
N TRP A 108 -13.01 13.68 -9.77
CA TRP A 108 -13.90 12.67 -10.32
C TRP A 108 -14.99 12.23 -9.33
N THR A 109 -16.21 12.06 -9.85
CA THR A 109 -17.33 11.42 -9.16
C THR A 109 -17.28 9.91 -9.35
N MET A 110 -18.04 9.15 -8.54
CA MET A 110 -18.17 7.71 -8.75
C MET A 110 -18.74 7.37 -10.12
N ALA A 111 -19.69 8.18 -10.63
CA ALA A 111 -20.25 7.97 -11.98
C ALA A 111 -19.18 8.01 -13.08
N ARG A 112 -18.18 8.89 -12.93
CA ARG A 112 -17.06 8.97 -13.88
C ARG A 112 -16.07 7.81 -13.74
N MET A 113 -15.85 7.33 -12.51
CA MET A 113 -14.96 6.19 -12.24
C MET A 113 -15.57 4.85 -12.68
N GLN A 114 -16.88 4.68 -12.50
CA GLN A 114 -17.58 3.39 -12.61
C GLN A 114 -17.22 2.56 -13.85
N PRO A 115 -17.20 3.11 -15.08
CA PRO A 115 -16.91 2.32 -16.28
C PRO A 115 -15.48 1.74 -16.33
N LEU A 116 -14.56 2.27 -15.53
CA LEU A 116 -13.14 1.94 -15.55
C LEU A 116 -12.74 0.95 -14.45
N VAL A 117 -13.57 0.81 -13.40
CA VAL A 117 -13.28 0.04 -12.19
C VAL A 117 -12.91 -1.41 -12.51
N ALA A 118 -13.68 -2.09 -13.34
CA ALA A 118 -13.39 -3.48 -13.73
C ALA A 118 -12.02 -3.60 -14.42
N GLY A 119 -11.69 -2.65 -15.30
CA GLY A 119 -10.40 -2.60 -15.98
C GLY A 119 -9.23 -2.36 -15.02
N TRP A 120 -9.40 -1.48 -14.02
CA TRP A 120 -8.39 -1.26 -12.98
C TRP A 120 -8.17 -2.51 -12.13
N MET A 121 -9.24 -3.16 -11.69
CA MET A 121 -9.16 -4.41 -10.92
C MET A 121 -8.42 -5.51 -11.69
N ALA A 122 -8.78 -5.73 -12.97
CA ALA A 122 -8.18 -6.76 -13.80
C ALA A 122 -6.69 -6.50 -14.09
N ARG A 123 -6.32 -5.25 -14.39
CA ARG A 123 -4.92 -4.89 -14.70
C ARG A 123 -4.03 -4.90 -13.47
N GLN A 124 -4.50 -4.29 -12.38
CA GLN A 124 -3.68 -4.02 -11.21
C GLN A 124 -3.71 -5.16 -10.19
N ARG A 125 -4.71 -6.05 -10.22
CA ARG A 125 -4.84 -7.23 -9.35
C ARG A 125 -4.50 -6.91 -7.88
N PRO A 126 -5.19 -5.95 -7.24
CA PRO A 126 -4.91 -5.62 -5.84
C PRO A 126 -5.31 -6.77 -4.91
N ASP A 127 -4.63 -6.89 -3.77
CA ASP A 127 -5.07 -7.70 -2.64
C ASP A 127 -6.04 -6.91 -1.75
N VAL A 128 -5.84 -5.60 -1.63
CA VAL A 128 -6.70 -4.69 -0.87
C VAL A 128 -6.89 -3.36 -1.60
N VAL A 129 -8.12 -2.85 -1.60
CA VAL A 129 -8.48 -1.54 -2.14
C VAL A 129 -8.81 -0.60 -0.98
N LEU A 130 -8.12 0.53 -0.92
CA LEU A 130 -8.44 1.64 -0.01
C LEU A 130 -9.35 2.60 -0.77
N LEU A 131 -10.65 2.49 -0.54
CA LEU A 131 -11.67 3.19 -1.31
C LEU A 131 -12.13 4.46 -0.58
N GLN A 132 -11.84 5.64 -1.14
CA GLN A 132 -12.45 6.89 -0.70
C GLN A 132 -13.13 7.62 -1.86
N VAL A 133 -14.46 7.68 -1.79
CA VAL A 133 -15.33 8.19 -2.85
C VAL A 133 -16.52 8.98 -2.28
N GLY A 134 -17.29 9.62 -3.15
CA GLY A 134 -18.52 10.33 -2.80
C GLY A 134 -18.35 11.82 -2.49
N THR A 135 -17.15 12.31 -2.21
CA THR A 135 -16.91 13.74 -1.95
C THR A 135 -17.37 14.62 -3.11
N ASN A 136 -16.93 14.33 -4.33
CA ASN A 136 -17.29 15.13 -5.50
C ASN A 136 -18.76 14.96 -5.88
N ASP A 137 -19.34 13.76 -5.73
CA ASP A 137 -20.76 13.53 -5.94
C ASP A 137 -21.59 14.46 -5.04
N LEU A 138 -21.27 14.55 -3.75
CA LEU A 138 -21.96 15.44 -2.81
C LEU A 138 -21.73 16.92 -3.10
N ILE A 139 -20.51 17.32 -3.51
CA ILE A 139 -20.21 18.70 -3.93
C ILE A 139 -21.09 19.10 -5.11
N THR A 140 -21.21 18.22 -6.11
CA THR A 140 -22.06 18.42 -7.30
C THR A 140 -23.57 18.36 -7.00
N GLY A 141 -23.96 18.11 -5.75
CA GLY A 141 -25.36 18.14 -5.31
C GLY A 141 -26.13 16.85 -5.57
N VAL A 142 -25.45 15.75 -5.88
CA VAL A 142 -26.09 14.43 -6.03
C VAL A 142 -26.71 14.00 -4.69
N PRO A 143 -27.97 13.55 -4.65
CA PRO A 143 -28.60 13.12 -3.41
C PRO A 143 -27.83 11.96 -2.74
N PRO A 144 -27.66 11.94 -1.41
CA PRO A 144 -26.91 10.90 -0.69
C PRO A 144 -27.35 9.48 -1.00
N ALA A 145 -28.65 9.24 -1.19
CA ALA A 145 -29.18 7.94 -1.60
C ALA A 145 -28.65 7.47 -2.96
N VAL A 146 -28.53 8.38 -3.93
CA VAL A 146 -27.95 8.09 -5.25
C VAL A 146 -26.44 7.85 -5.11
N VAL A 147 -25.75 8.62 -4.26
CA VAL A 147 -24.32 8.40 -3.98
C VAL A 147 -24.10 7.02 -3.35
N ALA A 148 -24.96 6.58 -2.44
CA ALA A 148 -24.91 5.24 -1.84
C ALA A 148 -25.20 4.12 -2.86
N GLN A 149 -26.14 4.31 -3.78
CA GLN A 149 -26.39 3.37 -4.89
C GLN A 149 -25.18 3.25 -5.83
N ARG A 150 -24.47 4.36 -6.07
CA ARG A 150 -23.22 4.35 -6.85
C ARG A 150 -22.13 3.56 -6.13
N LEU A 151 -22.01 3.71 -4.81
CA LEU A 151 -21.08 2.90 -4.00
C LEU A 151 -21.41 1.41 -4.10
N ASP A 152 -22.67 1.02 -3.94
CA ASP A 152 -23.11 -0.38 -4.11
C ASP A 152 -22.74 -0.93 -5.49
N THR A 153 -23.01 -0.16 -6.55
CA THR A 153 -22.66 -0.54 -7.93
C THR A 153 -21.16 -0.71 -8.10
N MET A 154 -20.35 0.19 -7.54
CA MET A 154 -18.90 0.12 -7.59
C MET A 154 -18.38 -1.13 -6.86
N LEU A 155 -18.88 -1.41 -5.65
CA LEU A 155 -18.51 -2.61 -4.89
C LEU A 155 -18.89 -3.90 -5.63
N ARG A 156 -20.08 -3.98 -6.23
CA ARG A 156 -20.48 -5.11 -7.08
C ARG A 156 -19.54 -5.29 -8.28
N THR A 157 -19.12 -4.21 -8.94
CA THR A 157 -18.14 -4.29 -10.04
C THR A 157 -16.76 -4.76 -9.58
N ILE A 158 -16.27 -4.24 -8.44
CA ILE A 158 -15.01 -4.74 -7.86
C ILE A 158 -15.13 -6.24 -7.60
N ARG A 159 -16.28 -6.70 -7.08
CA ARG A 159 -16.51 -8.10 -6.75
C ARG A 159 -16.64 -9.03 -7.93
N SER A 160 -17.24 -8.58 -9.03
CA SER A 160 -17.31 -9.37 -10.25
C SER A 160 -15.97 -9.60 -10.94
N THR A 161 -14.94 -8.82 -10.59
CA THR A 161 -13.66 -8.80 -11.34
C THR A 161 -12.42 -9.05 -10.46
N SER A 162 -12.57 -9.06 -9.13
CA SER A 162 -11.47 -9.23 -8.19
C SER A 162 -11.94 -9.96 -6.94
N THR A 163 -10.99 -10.54 -6.19
CA THR A 163 -11.18 -11.11 -4.85
C THR A 163 -10.61 -10.22 -3.73
N ALA A 164 -10.07 -9.05 -4.09
CA ALA A 164 -9.45 -8.08 -3.17
C ALA A 164 -10.36 -7.72 -1.98
N GLY A 165 -9.79 -7.54 -0.79
CA GLY A 165 -10.51 -6.82 0.29
C GLY A 165 -10.81 -5.38 -0.12
N VAL A 166 -11.90 -4.80 0.38
CA VAL A 166 -12.21 -3.38 0.16
C VAL A 166 -12.45 -2.70 1.49
N ILE A 167 -11.63 -1.70 1.80
CA ILE A 167 -11.80 -0.86 2.99
C ILE A 167 -12.35 0.48 2.49
N VAL A 168 -13.60 0.76 2.82
CA VAL A 168 -14.31 1.98 2.41
C VAL A 168 -14.21 3.01 3.53
N ALA A 169 -13.60 4.15 3.25
CA ALA A 169 -13.65 5.29 4.16
C ALA A 169 -14.87 6.17 3.87
N GLY A 170 -15.48 6.68 4.93
CA GLY A 170 -16.42 7.79 4.84
C GLY A 170 -15.79 9.04 4.20
N VAL A 171 -16.63 10.03 3.88
CA VAL A 171 -16.13 11.32 3.41
C VAL A 171 -15.52 12.06 4.60
N TRP A 172 -14.20 12.24 4.59
CA TRP A 172 -13.47 13.05 5.59
C TRP A 172 -13.51 14.55 5.31
N ALA A 173 -13.73 14.94 4.04
CA ALA A 173 -13.81 16.34 3.65
C ALA A 173 -14.91 17.06 4.46
N PRO A 174 -14.66 18.26 5.02
CA PRO A 174 -15.61 18.92 5.91
C PRO A 174 -17.01 19.10 5.31
N LEU A 175 -17.07 19.52 4.03
CA LEU A 175 -18.30 19.79 3.28
C LEU A 175 -19.31 20.65 4.07
N ARG A 176 -18.87 21.80 4.60
CA ARG A 176 -19.65 22.65 5.52
C ARG A 176 -21.06 23.00 5.02
N SER A 177 -21.23 23.30 3.73
CA SER A 177 -22.53 23.61 3.11
C SER A 177 -23.40 22.39 2.80
N ARG A 178 -22.87 21.18 3.01
CA ARG A 178 -23.51 19.89 2.71
C ARG A 178 -23.43 18.93 3.91
N LEU A 179 -23.26 19.43 5.14
CA LEU A 179 -23.12 18.59 6.34
C LEU A 179 -24.24 17.55 6.50
N PRO A 180 -25.53 17.89 6.33
CA PRO A 180 -26.60 16.88 6.41
C PRO A 180 -26.47 15.79 5.33
N ALA A 181 -26.10 16.19 4.11
CA ALA A 181 -25.91 15.25 3.00
C ALA A 181 -24.71 14.33 3.23
N ARG A 182 -23.61 14.86 3.78
CA ARG A 182 -22.42 14.09 4.17
C ARG A 182 -22.75 13.07 5.26
N ALA A 183 -23.47 13.48 6.30
CA ALA A 183 -23.88 12.61 7.40
C ALA A 183 -24.81 11.48 6.91
N GLU A 184 -25.80 11.83 6.09
CA GLU A 184 -26.71 10.84 5.53
C GLU A 184 -26.00 9.86 4.58
N TYR A 185 -25.05 10.34 3.77
CA TYR A 185 -24.23 9.46 2.94
C TYR A 185 -23.40 8.50 3.79
N ALA A 186 -22.78 8.96 4.88
CA ALA A 186 -22.01 8.09 5.77
C ALA A 186 -22.87 6.96 6.34
N ARG A 187 -24.09 7.27 6.82
CA ARG A 187 -25.06 6.28 7.31
C ARG A 187 -25.44 5.26 6.23
N LEU A 188 -25.76 5.73 5.02
CA LEU A 188 -26.15 4.87 3.91
C LEU A 188 -25.00 4.03 3.37
N ALA A 189 -23.78 4.58 3.31
CA ALA A 189 -22.58 3.86 2.91
C ALA A 189 -22.25 2.73 3.90
N ALA A 190 -22.35 3.00 5.20
CA ALA A 190 -22.20 1.97 6.22
C ALA A 190 -23.23 0.84 6.04
N ALA A 191 -24.49 1.18 5.75
CA ALA A 191 -25.54 0.18 5.48
C ALA A 191 -25.26 -0.65 4.21
N VAL A 192 -24.79 -0.01 3.13
CA VAL A 192 -24.38 -0.71 1.89
C VAL A 192 -23.26 -1.70 2.20
N VAL A 193 -22.19 -1.26 2.86
CA VAL A 193 -21.06 -2.11 3.21
C VAL A 193 -21.49 -3.24 4.16
N ALA A 194 -22.37 -2.98 5.12
CA ALA A 194 -22.90 -4.01 6.00
C ALA A 194 -23.63 -5.13 5.24
N ARG A 195 -24.39 -4.79 4.18
CA ARG A 195 -25.02 -5.81 3.32
C ARG A 195 -23.98 -6.67 2.61
N HIS A 196 -22.98 -6.06 1.96
CA HIS A 196 -21.88 -6.79 1.31
C HIS A 196 -21.16 -7.71 2.31
N ARG A 197 -20.84 -7.20 3.51
CA ARG A 197 -20.22 -8.00 4.57
C ARG A 197 -21.11 -9.16 5.02
N SER A 198 -22.42 -8.93 5.17
CA SER A 198 -23.37 -9.99 5.55
C SER A 198 -23.51 -11.08 4.50
N ALA A 199 -23.18 -10.79 3.23
CA ALA A 199 -23.09 -11.74 2.14
C ALA A 199 -21.72 -12.48 2.08
N GLY A 200 -20.86 -12.31 3.08
CA GLY A 200 -19.54 -12.96 3.15
C GLY A 200 -18.44 -12.25 2.36
N GLU A 201 -18.70 -11.06 1.82
CA GLU A 201 -17.69 -10.33 1.06
C GLU A 201 -16.73 -9.58 1.99
N PRO A 202 -15.42 -9.51 1.67
CA PRO A 202 -14.42 -8.86 2.51
C PRO A 202 -14.45 -7.33 2.34
N VAL A 203 -15.56 -6.70 2.74
CA VAL A 203 -15.77 -5.25 2.67
C VAL A 203 -15.97 -4.70 4.09
N THR A 204 -15.21 -3.66 4.43
CA THR A 204 -15.28 -2.97 5.73
C THR A 204 -15.52 -1.48 5.53
N PHE A 205 -16.30 -0.87 6.42
CA PHE A 205 -16.54 0.57 6.42
C PHE A 205 -15.84 1.21 7.60
N VAL A 206 -15.18 2.34 7.35
CA VAL A 206 -14.55 3.15 8.36
C VAL A 206 -15.23 4.51 8.41
N ASP A 207 -15.86 4.82 9.54
CA ASP A 207 -16.38 6.16 9.74
C ASP A 207 -15.24 7.14 10.00
N THR A 208 -15.20 8.20 9.18
CA THR A 208 -14.22 9.28 9.26
C THR A 208 -14.88 10.63 9.54
N SER A 209 -16.14 10.64 9.96
CA SER A 209 -16.95 11.84 10.21
C SER A 209 -16.31 12.78 11.23
N THR A 210 -15.65 12.21 12.24
CA THR A 210 -14.98 12.92 13.35
C THR A 210 -13.46 12.94 13.26
N LEU A 211 -12.88 12.38 12.18
CA LEU A 211 -11.44 12.16 12.08
C LEU A 211 -10.61 13.46 12.01
N LEU A 212 -11.12 14.47 11.31
CA LEU A 212 -10.39 15.70 11.00
C LEU A 212 -11.00 16.89 11.73
N GLY A 213 -10.16 17.62 12.47
CA GLY A 213 -10.48 18.90 13.08
C GLY A 213 -10.05 20.10 12.22
N PRO A 214 -10.26 21.34 12.70
CA PRO A 214 -9.95 22.55 11.93
C PRO A 214 -8.49 22.66 11.44
N GLY A 215 -7.51 22.22 12.25
CA GLY A 215 -6.08 22.24 11.88
C GLY A 215 -5.66 21.14 10.90
N ASP A 216 -6.54 20.20 10.60
CA ASP A 216 -6.27 19.06 9.73
C ASP A 216 -6.68 19.31 8.27
N VAL A 217 -7.10 20.52 7.91
CA VAL A 217 -7.64 20.89 6.60
C VAL A 217 -6.86 22.06 6.02
N ALA A 218 -6.35 21.94 4.79
CA ALA A 218 -5.45 22.92 4.18
C ALA A 218 -6.20 24.09 3.49
N ASP A 219 -7.25 23.79 2.73
CA ASP A 219 -7.93 24.74 1.83
C ASP A 219 -9.44 24.79 2.05
N GLY A 220 -9.90 24.30 3.21
CA GLY A 220 -11.32 24.17 3.54
C GLY A 220 -12.00 22.91 2.98
N LEU A 221 -11.32 22.15 2.12
CA LEU A 221 -11.83 20.91 1.53
C LEU A 221 -10.89 19.72 1.77
N HIS A 222 -9.62 19.88 1.44
CA HIS A 222 -8.62 18.82 1.44
C HIS A 222 -7.85 18.75 2.77
N PRO A 223 -7.47 17.54 3.21
CA PRO A 223 -6.62 17.40 4.39
C PRO A 223 -5.27 18.11 4.24
N SER A 224 -4.76 18.65 5.35
CA SER A 224 -3.37 19.11 5.45
C SER A 224 -2.43 17.92 5.62
N ALA A 225 -1.10 18.16 5.61
CA ALA A 225 -0.12 17.11 5.91
C ALA A 225 -0.38 16.42 7.27
N ALA A 226 -0.86 17.17 8.27
CA ALA A 226 -1.24 16.60 9.57
C ALA A 226 -2.51 15.74 9.48
N GLY A 227 -3.53 16.21 8.76
CA GLY A 227 -4.75 15.44 8.51
C GLY A 227 -4.48 14.13 7.76
N TYR A 228 -3.61 14.18 6.75
CA TYR A 228 -3.23 12.97 6.01
C TYR A 228 -2.47 11.94 6.84
N ARG A 229 -1.67 12.37 7.84
CA ARG A 229 -1.05 11.42 8.80
C ARG A 229 -2.11 10.70 9.64
N LYS A 230 -3.20 11.39 10.03
CA LYS A 230 -4.32 10.74 10.73
C LYS A 230 -5.03 9.73 9.83
N ILE A 231 -5.29 10.10 8.57
CA ILE A 231 -5.89 9.21 7.57
C ILE A 231 -5.01 7.98 7.33
N ALA A 232 -3.70 8.16 7.21
CA ALA A 232 -2.75 7.05 7.06
C ALA A 232 -2.79 6.07 8.23
N ALA A 233 -2.86 6.58 9.48
CA ALA A 233 -2.98 5.72 10.67
C ALA A 233 -4.29 4.92 10.69
N ILE A 234 -5.39 5.47 10.18
CA ILE A 234 -6.62 4.71 9.98
C ILE A 234 -6.40 3.58 8.98
N TRP A 235 -5.85 3.87 7.80
CA TRP A 235 -5.61 2.85 6.77
C TRP A 235 -4.66 1.75 7.25
N GLU A 236 -3.58 2.10 7.94
CA GLU A 236 -2.64 1.13 8.52
C GLU A 236 -3.35 0.17 9.49
N ARG A 237 -4.16 0.69 10.43
CA ARG A 237 -4.90 -0.16 11.36
C ARG A 237 -5.83 -1.14 10.65
N GLU A 238 -6.54 -0.69 9.62
CA GLU A 238 -7.45 -1.56 8.87
C GLU A 238 -6.69 -2.57 8.00
N ILE A 239 -5.54 -2.20 7.42
CA ILE A 239 -4.66 -3.11 6.68
C ILE A 239 -4.11 -4.19 7.63
N ARG A 240 -3.66 -3.83 8.83
CA ARG A 240 -3.20 -4.80 9.82
C ARG A 240 -4.29 -5.81 10.17
N SER A 241 -5.51 -5.33 10.43
CA SER A 241 -6.66 -6.20 10.67
C SER A 241 -6.93 -7.12 9.48
N PHE A 242 -6.82 -6.61 8.25
CA PHE A 242 -7.00 -7.40 7.03
C PHE A 242 -5.95 -8.51 6.87
N VAL A 243 -4.67 -8.20 7.12
CA VAL A 243 -3.57 -9.16 7.02
C VAL A 243 -3.67 -10.23 8.11
N THR A 244 -3.99 -9.87 9.36
CA THR A 244 -4.11 -10.82 10.48
C THR A 244 -5.25 -11.83 10.30
N ILE A 245 -6.34 -11.48 9.61
CA ILE A 245 -7.46 -12.42 9.37
C ILE A 245 -7.13 -13.46 8.27
N ARG A 246 -6.16 -13.16 7.41
CA ARG A 246 -5.85 -13.97 6.21
C ARG A 246 -4.68 -14.94 6.41
N HIS A 247 -4.00 -14.87 7.55
CA HIS A 247 -2.94 -15.78 7.99
C HIS A 247 -3.38 -16.52 9.25
#